data_AF-A0A438MZ23-F1
#
_entry.id   AF-A0A438MZ23-F1
#
_cell.length_a   1.000
_cell.length_b   1.000
_cell.length_c   1.000
_cell.angle_alpha   90.00
_cell.angle_beta   90.00
_cell.angle_gamma   90.00
#
_symmetry.space_group_name_H-M   'P 1'
#
loop_
_entity.id
_entity.type
_entity.pdbx_description
1 polymer ?
#
loop_
_entity_poly.entity_id
_entity_poly.type
_entity_poly.pdbx_seq_one_letter_code
_entity_poly.pdbx_strand_id
1 'polypeptide(L)'
;MECSNSPSIVHAEKDPAPYKTSLTTSTHIRTDGKAKDYRPASAASKIREQSPSPPSQTHGSKTDTERSQSHNPRADVGAEGGILHVKKHIQRRTLARGLQEDAEAEPETLKAQHLRPSTKSRRLPPKADPLSKDNLRLFNEVMDPGTYSIPLLKRTSSRRSIGTSEPETVRSQRSSNTAAYYRYKGLAAADIIIHADPPDDIQAVVDRIVNAEISDDRRDHLRDISIGFHRACKETVKAAAGEDDFIDILYTALKAMSTDTILFRAKADWREELKPVPPQLDLDLSFLGDLKAIESRQGGPNDTSAPPPKRQQQSTSQTYISPQSSSVDAVDSTPDDRPPADTAFPISRPSQEKPRESYPIKTPRPDLSIGLKETAVFMALSRSRNGTVTWAKRFLEKLENTRVSSERDGLMEPLLVTIPTQRASDLVFPFAVVEGKAYSTGKQVFEAQNQAAVSGASALKIQLSLNELTKRSTSTDALDSPSKEQAPLFFSICTEGPSHELWAHYTHIEDDFRKFNMKLLKICNGILLEGVEDFIIAVDNVLRWGTGPFLESVVERLGKVAKKTGV
;
A
#
# COMPACT_ATOMS: atom_id res chain seq x y z
N MET A 1 36.37 -0.99 -70.10
CA MET A 1 35.72 -1.36 -68.83
C MET A 1 35.38 -0.06 -68.12
N GLU A 2 34.14 0.11 -67.68
CA GLU A 2 33.59 1.40 -67.31
C GLU A 2 33.58 1.65 -65.80
N CYS A 3 33.23 2.87 -65.42
CA CYS A 3 33.27 3.37 -64.06
C CYS A 3 32.10 2.85 -63.21
N SER A 4 32.29 2.82 -61.89
CA SER A 4 31.29 3.32 -60.93
C SER A 4 31.92 3.50 -59.55
N ASN A 5 31.98 4.75 -59.07
CA ASN A 5 32.34 5.07 -57.68
C ASN A 5 31.08 5.07 -56.81
N SER A 6 31.16 4.54 -55.60
CA SER A 6 30.12 4.70 -54.56
C SER A 6 30.53 5.82 -53.58
N PRO A 7 29.61 6.69 -53.13
CA PRO A 7 29.94 7.82 -52.27
C PRO A 7 30.13 7.41 -50.80
N SER A 8 31.16 7.94 -50.15
CA SER A 8 31.29 7.88 -48.69
C SER A 8 30.51 9.03 -48.05
N ILE A 9 29.56 8.72 -47.16
CA ILE A 9 28.83 9.72 -46.38
C ILE A 9 29.71 10.14 -45.19
N VAL A 10 30.10 11.41 -45.15
CA VAL A 10 30.82 12.00 -44.01
C VAL A 10 29.79 12.50 -43.00
N HIS A 11 29.71 11.84 -41.85
CA HIS A 11 29.02 12.41 -40.70
C HIS A 11 29.87 13.53 -40.10
N ALA A 12 29.39 14.77 -40.22
CA ALA A 12 29.99 15.92 -39.56
C ALA A 12 29.63 15.90 -38.07
N GLU A 13 30.50 15.31 -37.25
CA GLU A 13 30.47 15.45 -35.80
C GLU A 13 30.61 16.94 -35.44
N LYS A 14 29.70 17.45 -34.60
CA LYS A 14 29.54 18.89 -34.38
C LYS A 14 29.59 19.19 -32.88
N ASP A 15 30.75 19.61 -32.41
CA ASP A 15 31.03 19.86 -30.99
C ASP A 15 29.97 20.74 -30.32
N PRO A 16 29.39 20.32 -29.18
CA PRO A 16 28.55 21.19 -28.37
C PRO A 16 29.41 22.25 -27.66
N ALA A 17 29.12 23.53 -27.94
CA ALA A 17 29.82 24.66 -27.32
C ALA A 17 29.68 24.65 -25.78
N PRO A 18 30.71 25.08 -25.03
CA PRO A 18 30.70 25.03 -23.57
C PRO A 18 29.62 25.95 -22.97
N TYR A 19 28.74 25.38 -22.15
CA TYR A 19 27.76 26.14 -21.38
C TYR A 19 28.47 27.09 -20.40
N LYS A 20 28.18 28.39 -20.51
CA LYS A 20 28.66 29.39 -19.55
C LYS A 20 27.91 29.23 -18.23
N THR A 21 28.62 28.87 -17.17
CA THR A 21 28.11 28.91 -15.79
C THR A 21 27.95 30.36 -15.35
N SER A 22 26.72 30.88 -15.38
CA SER A 22 26.38 32.18 -14.78
C SER A 22 26.48 32.09 -13.26
N LEU A 23 27.48 32.75 -12.66
CA LEU A 23 27.54 32.91 -11.21
C LEU A 23 26.37 33.78 -10.73
N THR A 24 25.46 33.20 -9.95
CA THR A 24 24.51 33.96 -9.13
C THR A 24 25.24 34.56 -7.93
N THR A 25 25.54 35.86 -7.99
CA THR A 25 26.10 36.61 -6.86
C THR A 25 25.11 36.62 -5.69
N SER A 26 25.50 36.02 -4.56
CA SER A 26 24.73 36.07 -3.32
C SER A 26 24.81 37.48 -2.71
N THR A 27 23.72 38.23 -2.77
CA THR A 27 23.66 39.60 -2.23
C THR A 27 23.32 39.56 -0.74
N HIS A 28 24.32 39.79 0.12
CA HIS A 28 24.10 39.94 1.56
C HIS A 28 23.23 41.17 1.86
N ILE A 29 21.94 40.95 2.16
CA ILE A 29 21.10 41.98 2.76
C ILE A 29 21.36 42.02 4.27
N ARG A 30 21.87 43.16 4.73
CA ARG A 30 22.22 43.44 6.13
C ARG A 30 21.05 44.12 6.83
N THR A 31 20.39 43.42 7.76
CA THR A 31 19.26 43.94 8.55
C THR A 31 19.69 44.32 9.97
N ASP A 32 20.16 45.55 10.15
CA ASP A 32 20.46 46.12 11.48
C ASP A 32 19.17 46.42 12.28
N GLY A 33 18.62 45.39 12.94
CA GLY A 33 17.40 45.45 13.74
C GLY A 33 17.66 45.73 15.23
N LYS A 34 17.44 46.96 15.69
CA LYS A 34 17.59 47.33 17.11
C LYS A 34 16.56 46.64 18.00
N ALA A 35 17.04 45.83 18.96
CA ALA A 35 16.22 45.40 20.09
C ALA A 35 15.78 46.62 20.94
N LYS A 36 14.55 46.57 21.45
CA LYS A 36 14.06 47.42 22.53
C LYS A 36 13.40 46.53 23.58
N ASP A 37 13.93 46.56 24.79
CA ASP A 37 13.31 45.86 25.92
C ASP A 37 11.93 46.44 26.21
N TYR A 38 10.93 45.55 26.34
CA TYR A 38 9.64 45.87 26.92
C TYR A 38 9.37 44.92 28.09
N ARG A 39 9.47 45.48 29.30
CA ARG A 39 9.32 44.78 30.57
C ARG A 39 7.89 45.01 31.09
N PRO A 40 7.02 43.98 31.16
CA PRO A 40 5.70 44.14 31.78
C PRO A 40 5.86 44.35 33.29
N ALA A 41 5.25 45.40 33.82
CA ALA A 41 5.18 45.64 35.26
C ALA A 41 4.05 44.82 35.90
N SER A 42 4.23 44.42 37.16
CA SER A 42 3.17 43.79 37.95
C SER A 42 2.08 44.79 38.30
N ALA A 43 0.81 44.39 38.16
CA ALA A 43 -0.36 45.11 38.66
C ALA A 43 -1.33 44.11 39.29
N ALA A 44 -1.32 44.02 40.62
CA ALA A 44 -2.21 43.13 41.38
C ALA A 44 -3.56 43.83 41.66
N SER A 45 -4.64 43.30 41.11
CA SER A 45 -6.01 43.82 41.31
C SER A 45 -6.82 42.86 42.17
N LYS A 46 -7.15 43.26 43.40
CA LYS A 46 -8.09 42.53 44.26
C LYS A 46 -9.50 42.60 43.67
N ILE A 47 -10.16 41.46 43.54
CA ILE A 47 -11.62 41.38 43.39
C ILE A 47 -12.17 40.60 44.60
N ARG A 48 -13.41 40.94 44.98
CA ARG A 48 -13.99 40.79 46.32
C ARG A 48 -15.08 39.73 46.33
N GLU A 49 -15.06 38.85 47.32
CA GLU A 49 -16.11 37.84 47.54
C GLU A 49 -17.46 38.48 47.86
N GLN A 50 -18.54 38.02 47.22
CA GLN A 50 -19.92 38.08 47.75
C GLN A 50 -20.74 36.85 47.32
N SER A 51 -21.53 36.35 48.25
CA SER A 51 -22.54 35.26 48.20
C SER A 51 -23.45 35.45 49.44
N PRO A 52 -24.64 34.82 49.60
CA PRO A 52 -25.29 33.75 48.82
C PRO A 52 -26.43 34.33 47.91
N SER A 53 -27.62 33.78 47.59
CA SER A 53 -28.47 32.69 48.13
C SER A 53 -29.44 32.06 47.11
N PRO A 54 -29.94 30.83 47.36
CA PRO A 54 -30.97 30.11 46.57
C PRO A 54 -32.35 30.19 47.28
N PRO A 55 -33.39 29.36 47.01
CA PRO A 55 -33.60 28.37 45.94
C PRO A 55 -34.98 28.51 45.21
N SER A 56 -35.29 27.60 44.28
CA SER A 56 -36.68 27.14 44.01
C SER A 56 -36.67 25.73 43.40
N GLN A 57 -37.69 24.92 43.74
CA GLN A 57 -37.91 23.55 43.25
C GLN A 57 -39.19 23.52 42.40
N THR A 58 -39.36 22.52 41.51
CA THR A 58 -40.52 21.57 41.51
C THR A 58 -40.49 20.55 40.36
N HIS A 59 -41.13 19.39 40.62
CA HIS A 59 -41.72 18.32 39.77
C HIS A 59 -41.34 18.10 38.27
N GLY A 60 -41.35 16.87 37.72
CA GLY A 60 -41.46 15.54 38.36
C GLY A 60 -42.37 14.50 37.66
N SER A 61 -41.77 13.48 37.04
CA SER A 61 -42.32 12.14 36.73
C SER A 61 -41.14 11.21 36.35
N LYS A 62 -41.04 9.89 36.63
CA LYS A 62 -41.96 8.74 36.80
C LYS A 62 -42.53 8.11 35.51
N THR A 63 -41.91 6.99 35.12
CA THR A 63 -42.59 5.69 34.88
C THR A 63 -41.65 4.55 35.28
N ASP A 64 -42.21 3.44 35.75
CA ASP A 64 -41.51 2.28 36.30
C ASP A 64 -41.66 1.06 35.36
N THR A 65 -40.68 0.13 35.34
CA THR A 65 -40.93 -1.30 35.06
C THR A 65 -40.01 -2.19 35.90
N GLU A 66 -40.59 -3.23 36.53
CA GLU A 66 -39.88 -4.35 37.17
C GLU A 66 -39.22 -5.27 36.10
N ARG A 67 -38.58 -6.44 36.32
CA ARG A 67 -38.37 -7.40 37.44
C ARG A 67 -37.17 -8.29 37.00
N SER A 68 -36.43 -9.10 37.77
CA SER A 68 -36.71 -9.92 38.96
C SER A 68 -35.42 -10.23 39.74
N GLN A 69 -35.55 -10.78 40.96
CA GLN A 69 -34.45 -11.19 41.84
C GLN A 69 -34.24 -12.71 41.86
N SER A 70 -32.99 -13.15 42.02
CA SER A 70 -32.54 -14.34 42.82
C SER A 70 -31.01 -14.47 42.72
N HIS A 71 -30.27 -15.04 43.68
CA HIS A 71 -30.55 -15.33 45.08
C HIS A 71 -29.22 -15.16 45.87
N ASN A 72 -29.27 -14.66 47.10
CA ASN A 72 -28.12 -14.67 48.02
C ASN A 72 -28.24 -15.88 48.97
N PRO A 73 -27.11 -16.46 49.41
CA PRO A 73 -26.87 -16.53 50.85
C PRO A 73 -25.50 -15.95 51.26
N ARG A 74 -25.36 -15.62 52.55
CA ARG A 74 -24.26 -14.81 53.10
C ARG A 74 -23.72 -15.41 54.40
N ALA A 75 -22.46 -15.86 54.39
CA ALA A 75 -21.59 -16.08 55.56
C ALA A 75 -20.20 -16.57 55.08
N ASP A 76 -19.07 -16.34 55.76
CA ASP A 76 -18.63 -15.25 56.63
C ASP A 76 -17.08 -15.35 56.82
N VAL A 77 -16.44 -14.38 57.47
CA VAL A 77 -15.07 -14.42 58.05
C VAL A 77 -13.85 -14.54 57.10
N GLY A 78 -13.12 -13.41 56.97
CA GLY A 78 -11.67 -13.38 57.29
C GLY A 78 -10.61 -13.33 56.17
N ALA A 79 -9.36 -13.08 56.62
CA ALA A 79 -8.07 -13.19 55.92
C ALA A 79 -7.71 -12.18 54.80
N GLU A 80 -7.13 -11.05 55.23
CA GLU A 80 -5.89 -10.40 54.74
C GLU A 80 -5.38 -10.60 53.28
N GLY A 81 -5.38 -9.50 52.51
CA GLY A 81 -4.16 -8.87 51.96
C GLY A 81 -3.16 -9.69 51.11
N GLY A 82 -3.17 -9.49 49.78
CA GLY A 82 -2.17 -10.11 48.90
C GLY A 82 -2.09 -9.59 47.44
N ILE A 83 -1.91 -8.28 47.21
CA ILE A 83 -1.67 -7.74 45.85
C ILE A 83 -0.17 -7.54 45.60
N LEU A 84 0.42 -8.40 44.77
CA LEU A 84 1.84 -8.33 44.40
C LEU A 84 2.10 -7.17 43.43
N HIS A 85 2.88 -6.17 43.86
CA HIS A 85 3.25 -5.02 43.02
C HIS A 85 4.73 -5.09 42.61
N VAL A 86 5.01 -5.71 41.45
CA VAL A 86 6.39 -5.93 40.96
C VAL A 86 6.98 -4.67 40.35
N LYS A 87 7.54 -3.79 41.18
CA LYS A 87 8.40 -2.68 40.75
C LYS A 87 9.80 -3.21 40.39
N LYS A 88 10.16 -3.23 39.09
CA LYS A 88 11.56 -3.48 38.69
C LYS A 88 12.41 -2.23 38.88
N HIS A 89 13.51 -2.39 39.61
CA HIS A 89 14.41 -1.31 40.00
C HIS A 89 15.48 -1.09 38.91
N ILE A 90 15.50 0.09 38.27
CA ILE A 90 16.60 0.47 37.35
C ILE A 90 17.68 1.16 38.18
N GLN A 91 18.81 0.50 38.37
CA GLN A 91 19.94 1.03 39.16
C GLN A 91 20.95 1.71 38.23
N ARG A 92 20.94 3.05 38.20
CA ARG A 92 21.98 3.85 37.51
C ARG A 92 23.33 3.61 38.18
N ARG A 93 24.35 3.22 37.41
CA ARG A 93 25.76 3.34 37.80
C ARG A 93 26.38 4.56 37.13
N THR A 94 26.56 5.62 37.92
CA THR A 94 27.53 6.68 37.64
C THR A 94 28.92 6.22 38.08
N LEU A 95 29.95 6.54 37.30
CA LEU A 95 31.35 6.50 37.72
C LEU A 95 32.00 7.83 37.35
N ALA A 96 32.40 8.57 38.39
CA ALA A 96 33.29 9.73 38.30
C ALA A 96 34.71 9.21 38.62
N ARG A 97 35.70 9.50 37.78
CA ARG A 97 36.58 10.70 37.85
C ARG A 97 37.52 10.67 39.07
N GLY A 98 38.77 10.33 38.81
CA GLY A 98 39.90 10.56 39.72
C GLY A 98 40.97 11.41 39.00
N LEU A 99 41.65 12.26 39.77
CA LEU A 99 42.88 12.98 39.41
C LEU A 99 44.05 12.22 40.13
N GLN A 100 45.35 12.53 40.02
CA GLN A 100 46.09 13.64 39.42
C GLN A 100 47.55 13.17 39.11
N GLU A 101 48.44 14.11 38.75
CA GLU A 101 49.93 14.03 38.83
C GLU A 101 50.63 13.10 37.80
N ASP A 102 51.81 13.42 37.24
CA ASP A 102 52.51 14.71 37.09
C ASP A 102 53.61 14.59 36.01
N ALA A 103 53.91 15.67 35.27
CA ALA A 103 55.21 15.92 34.59
C ALA A 103 55.22 17.27 33.84
N GLU A 104 56.22 18.12 34.08
CA GLU A 104 56.52 19.33 33.28
C GLU A 104 57.53 19.04 32.16
N ALA A 105 57.37 19.68 31.00
CA ALA A 105 58.46 19.99 30.06
C ALA A 105 58.04 21.12 29.10
N GLU A 106 58.78 22.24 29.12
CA GLU A 106 58.57 23.42 28.25
C GLU A 106 59.22 23.24 26.84
N PRO A 107 58.91 24.11 25.85
CA PRO A 107 58.94 23.73 24.44
C PRO A 107 60.17 24.20 23.64
N GLU A 108 60.31 23.63 22.44
CA GLU A 108 60.97 24.31 21.31
C GLU A 108 60.04 24.45 20.09
N THR A 109 60.03 25.65 19.51
CA THR A 109 59.47 25.92 18.19
C THR A 109 60.35 25.34 17.08
N LEU A 110 59.80 25.06 15.89
CA LEU A 110 60.22 25.73 14.63
C LEU A 110 59.49 25.22 13.35
N LYS A 111 59.13 26.19 12.50
CA LYS A 111 59.05 26.19 11.02
C LYS A 111 58.37 25.02 10.27
N ALA A 112 57.27 25.42 9.64
CA ALA A 112 56.63 24.83 8.46
C ALA A 112 57.55 24.30 7.34
N GLN A 113 57.04 23.31 6.59
CA GLN A 113 57.38 23.11 5.19
C GLN A 113 56.19 22.52 4.39
N HIS A 114 56.13 22.84 3.10
CA HIS A 114 55.17 22.23 2.16
C HIS A 114 55.39 20.72 2.02
N LEU A 115 54.33 19.97 1.75
CA LEU A 115 54.34 18.88 0.77
C LEU A 115 52.92 18.56 0.25
N ARG A 116 52.83 17.92 -0.92
CA ARG A 116 51.58 17.68 -1.66
C ARG A 116 50.81 16.45 -1.13
N PRO A 117 49.46 16.44 -1.18
CA PRO A 117 48.69 15.20 -1.15
C PRO A 117 49.02 14.33 -2.38
N SER A 118 49.36 13.06 -2.16
CA SER A 118 49.60 12.09 -3.23
C SER A 118 48.30 11.40 -3.64
N THR A 119 47.98 11.42 -4.95
CA THR A 119 46.84 10.73 -5.55
C THR A 119 47.06 9.21 -5.53
N LYS A 120 46.81 8.56 -4.40
CA LYS A 120 46.88 7.09 -4.29
C LYS A 120 45.69 6.45 -5.01
N SER A 121 45.94 5.91 -6.21
CA SER A 121 44.95 5.12 -6.95
C SER A 121 44.46 3.94 -6.10
N ARG A 122 43.15 3.88 -5.89
CA ARG A 122 42.47 2.84 -5.09
C ARG A 122 42.41 1.56 -5.93
N ARG A 123 43.40 0.66 -5.74
CA ARG A 123 43.36 -0.68 -6.35
C ARG A 123 42.01 -1.34 -6.03
N LEU A 124 41.32 -1.80 -7.07
CA LEU A 124 40.16 -2.67 -6.93
C LEU A 124 40.59 -3.98 -6.25
N PRO A 125 39.70 -4.63 -5.46
CA PRO A 125 39.96 -5.98 -4.98
C PRO A 125 40.12 -6.95 -6.16
N PRO A 126 40.86 -8.06 -6.00
CA PRO A 126 40.91 -9.10 -7.02
C PRO A 126 39.49 -9.61 -7.31
N LYS A 127 39.22 -9.91 -8.58
CA LYS A 127 37.96 -10.57 -8.96
C LYS A 127 37.88 -11.91 -8.23
N ALA A 128 36.73 -12.22 -7.64
CA ALA A 128 36.51 -13.53 -7.03
C ALA A 128 36.74 -14.63 -8.07
N ASP A 129 37.48 -15.67 -7.69
CA ASP A 129 37.82 -16.76 -8.61
C ASP A 129 36.54 -17.45 -9.11
N PRO A 130 36.39 -17.67 -10.44
CA PRO A 130 35.28 -18.44 -10.96
C PRO A 130 35.35 -19.87 -10.42
N LEU A 131 34.20 -20.43 -10.03
CA LEU A 131 34.08 -21.81 -9.54
C LEU A 131 34.88 -22.77 -10.44
N SER A 132 35.94 -23.35 -9.88
CA SER A 132 36.81 -24.25 -10.64
C SER A 132 36.03 -25.46 -11.12
N LYS A 133 36.46 -26.04 -12.25
CA LYS A 133 35.83 -27.24 -12.81
C LYS A 133 35.91 -28.43 -11.84
N ASP A 134 36.90 -28.41 -10.96
CA ASP A 134 37.15 -29.41 -9.92
C ASP A 134 36.24 -29.21 -8.71
N ASN A 135 35.96 -27.96 -8.29
CA ASN A 135 34.94 -27.68 -7.28
C ASN A 135 33.55 -28.14 -7.76
N LEU A 136 33.26 -27.96 -9.05
CA LEU A 136 32.00 -28.43 -9.66
C LEU A 136 31.93 -29.97 -9.73
N ARG A 137 33.07 -30.66 -9.92
CA ARG A 137 33.13 -32.13 -9.83
C ARG A 137 32.91 -32.60 -8.39
N LEU A 138 33.63 -32.04 -7.43
CA LEU A 138 33.54 -32.41 -6.02
C LEU A 138 32.10 -32.28 -5.48
N PHE A 139 31.39 -31.22 -5.87
CA PHE A 139 29.99 -31.03 -5.48
C PHE A 139 29.05 -32.10 -6.08
N ASN A 140 29.31 -32.56 -7.30
CA ASN A 140 28.52 -33.59 -7.96
C ASN A 140 28.86 -35.02 -7.45
N GLU A 141 30.14 -35.30 -7.15
CA GLU A 141 30.57 -36.59 -6.56
C GLU A 141 30.00 -36.79 -5.14
N VAL A 142 29.81 -35.71 -4.37
CA VAL A 142 29.13 -35.74 -3.06
C VAL A 142 27.62 -36.02 -3.17
N MET A 143 27.02 -35.90 -4.36
CA MET A 143 25.60 -36.11 -4.61
C MET A 143 25.27 -37.42 -5.33
N ASP A 144 26.27 -38.30 -5.58
CA ASP A 144 26.03 -39.63 -6.14
C ASP A 144 25.36 -40.56 -5.10
N PRO A 145 24.13 -41.08 -5.32
CA PRO A 145 23.40 -41.84 -4.29
C PRO A 145 23.99 -43.20 -3.91
N GLY A 146 25.06 -43.66 -4.57
CA GLY A 146 25.49 -45.06 -4.53
C GLY A 146 26.34 -45.51 -3.32
N THR A 147 27.02 -44.61 -2.61
CA THR A 147 28.24 -44.98 -1.83
C THR A 147 28.23 -44.73 -0.32
N TYR A 148 27.24 -44.05 0.26
CA TYR A 148 27.27 -43.70 1.70
C TYR A 148 26.17 -44.35 2.54
N SER A 149 26.44 -45.58 3.00
CA SER A 149 25.67 -46.27 4.05
C SER A 149 25.94 -45.67 5.45
N ILE A 150 25.54 -44.43 5.67
CA ILE A 150 25.57 -43.77 6.99
C ILE A 150 24.34 -44.20 7.80
N PRO A 151 24.47 -44.61 9.08
CA PRO A 151 23.36 -45.14 9.87
C PRO A 151 22.24 -44.09 10.03
N LEU A 152 21.03 -44.46 9.59
CA LEU A 152 19.86 -43.60 9.54
C LEU A 152 19.45 -43.10 10.94
N LEU A 153 19.78 -41.84 11.23
CA LEU A 153 19.48 -41.21 12.52
C LEU A 153 17.96 -40.97 12.63
N LYS A 154 17.26 -41.93 13.25
CA LYS A 154 15.79 -41.99 13.34
C LYS A 154 15.21 -40.77 14.06
N ARG A 155 14.86 -39.74 13.29
CA ARG A 155 14.09 -38.58 13.75
C ARG A 155 12.73 -39.06 14.24
N THR A 156 12.54 -39.11 15.55
CA THR A 156 11.34 -39.66 16.21
C THR A 156 10.10 -38.83 15.88
N SER A 157 9.26 -39.31 14.97
CA SER A 157 7.92 -38.73 14.77
C SER A 157 7.07 -38.98 16.01
N SER A 158 6.35 -37.96 16.48
CA SER A 158 5.52 -38.07 17.68
C SER A 158 4.31 -38.95 17.38
N ARG A 159 4.31 -40.18 17.90
CA ARG A 159 3.31 -41.21 17.62
C ARG A 159 2.02 -40.98 18.42
N ARG A 160 1.26 -39.94 18.07
CA ARG A 160 -0.12 -39.76 18.59
C ARG A 160 -1.11 -40.61 17.79
N SER A 161 -1.81 -41.48 18.52
CA SER A 161 -3.16 -42.02 18.23
C SER A 161 -3.53 -42.27 16.77
N ILE A 162 -3.47 -43.55 16.36
CA ILE A 162 -4.17 -44.03 15.17
C ILE A 162 -5.68 -43.97 15.46
N GLY A 163 -6.36 -42.99 14.85
CA GLY A 163 -7.82 -43.01 14.68
C GLY A 163 -8.18 -43.77 13.41
N THR A 164 -9.37 -44.38 13.38
CA THR A 164 -9.88 -45.10 12.20
C THR A 164 -10.07 -44.21 10.99
N SER A 165 -9.90 -44.80 9.80
CA SER A 165 -9.91 -44.12 8.50
C SER A 165 -11.24 -43.45 8.17
N GLU A 166 -11.22 -42.12 8.05
CA GLU A 166 -12.12 -41.40 7.14
C GLU A 166 -11.62 -41.56 5.68
N PRO A 167 -12.50 -41.48 4.66
CA PRO A 167 -12.11 -41.59 3.27
C PRO A 167 -11.23 -40.42 2.82
N GLU A 168 -10.33 -40.68 1.86
CA GLU A 168 -9.34 -39.71 1.39
C GLU A 168 -9.99 -38.42 0.84
N THR A 169 -9.95 -37.35 1.62
CA THR A 169 -10.30 -36.00 1.12
C THR A 169 -9.29 -35.62 0.05
N VAL A 170 -9.71 -35.66 -1.22
CA VAL A 170 -8.88 -35.34 -2.39
C VAL A 170 -8.13 -34.03 -2.15
N ARG A 171 -6.81 -34.12 -2.02
CA ARG A 171 -5.93 -33.00 -1.64
C ARG A 171 -5.94 -31.93 -2.73
N SER A 172 -6.84 -30.95 -2.58
CA SER A 172 -7.18 -29.96 -3.60
C SER A 172 -5.93 -29.23 -4.15
N GLN A 173 -5.46 -29.70 -5.30
CA GLN A 173 -4.18 -29.31 -5.92
C GLN A 173 -4.30 -27.97 -6.67
N ARG A 174 -5.11 -27.03 -6.15
CA ARG A 174 -5.79 -25.99 -6.94
C ARG A 174 -5.46 -24.54 -6.53
N SER A 175 -4.71 -24.31 -5.46
CA SER A 175 -4.49 -22.97 -4.89
C SER A 175 -3.50 -22.10 -5.67
N SER A 176 -2.33 -22.61 -6.06
CA SER A 176 -1.26 -21.83 -6.71
C SER A 176 -1.70 -21.16 -8.01
N ASN A 177 -2.48 -21.86 -8.84
CA ASN A 177 -3.07 -21.30 -10.04
C ASN A 177 -3.96 -20.07 -9.77
N THR A 178 -4.61 -19.95 -8.60
CA THR A 178 -5.51 -18.82 -8.32
C THR A 178 -4.77 -17.49 -8.18
N ALA A 179 -3.59 -17.48 -7.55
CA ALA A 179 -2.83 -16.24 -7.37
C ALA A 179 -2.20 -15.74 -8.68
N ALA A 180 -1.64 -16.66 -9.48
CA ALA A 180 -1.12 -16.36 -10.81
C ALA A 180 -2.23 -15.92 -11.77
N TYR A 181 -3.35 -16.65 -11.83
CA TYR A 181 -4.52 -16.29 -12.63
C TYR A 181 -5.09 -14.92 -12.21
N TYR A 182 -5.17 -14.63 -10.91
CA TYR A 182 -5.59 -13.32 -10.42
C TYR A 182 -4.67 -12.19 -10.90
N ARG A 183 -3.34 -12.39 -10.97
CA ARG A 183 -2.43 -11.41 -11.57
C ARG A 183 -2.68 -11.27 -13.08
N TYR A 184 -2.66 -12.36 -13.84
CA TYR A 184 -2.73 -12.34 -15.31
C TYR A 184 -4.13 -12.11 -15.90
N LYS A 185 -5.21 -12.15 -15.10
CA LYS A 185 -6.59 -11.85 -15.53
C LYS A 185 -7.25 -10.78 -14.68
N GLY A 186 -7.25 -10.91 -13.35
CA GLY A 186 -7.91 -9.97 -12.45
C GLY A 186 -7.26 -8.59 -12.43
N LEU A 187 -5.94 -8.54 -12.17
CA LEU A 187 -5.17 -7.28 -12.12
C LEU A 187 -4.99 -6.68 -13.51
N ALA A 188 -4.65 -7.51 -14.50
CA ALA A 188 -4.53 -7.09 -15.90
C ALA A 188 -5.83 -6.49 -16.48
N ALA A 189 -7.02 -6.94 -16.04
CA ALA A 189 -8.29 -6.37 -16.49
C ALA A 189 -8.58 -4.95 -15.97
N ALA A 190 -7.78 -4.42 -15.05
CA ALA A 190 -7.82 -3.01 -14.64
C ALA A 190 -6.47 -2.31 -14.82
N ASP A 191 -5.68 -2.75 -15.80
CA ASP A 191 -4.36 -2.23 -16.16
C ASP A 191 -3.36 -2.15 -15.00
N ILE A 192 -3.46 -3.07 -14.03
CA ILE A 192 -2.53 -3.17 -12.91
C ILE A 192 -1.38 -4.10 -13.30
N ILE A 193 -0.20 -3.54 -13.53
CA ILE A 193 0.99 -4.25 -14.03
C ILE A 193 2.08 -4.27 -12.96
N ILE A 194 2.54 -5.48 -12.62
CA ILE A 194 3.59 -5.72 -11.62
C ILE A 194 4.87 -6.14 -12.34
N HIS A 195 6.01 -5.59 -11.92
CA HIS A 195 7.33 -5.64 -12.60
C HIS A 195 7.41 -4.81 -13.90
N ALA A 196 6.59 -3.76 -14.03
CA ALA A 196 6.75 -2.78 -15.09
C ALA A 196 7.97 -1.86 -14.83
N ASP A 197 8.65 -1.44 -15.90
CA ASP A 197 9.72 -0.44 -15.84
C ASP A 197 9.14 0.99 -15.95
N PRO A 198 9.55 1.93 -15.09
CA PRO A 198 9.08 3.31 -15.15
C PRO A 198 9.82 4.11 -16.25
N PRO A 199 9.13 5.06 -16.91
CA PRO A 199 9.78 6.10 -17.72
C PRO A 199 10.87 6.86 -16.94
N ASP A 200 11.89 7.34 -17.66
CA ASP A 200 13.09 7.98 -17.07
C ASP A 200 12.79 9.11 -16.09
N ASP A 201 11.74 9.92 -16.34
CA ASP A 201 11.36 11.02 -15.46
C ASP A 201 10.76 10.52 -14.14
N ILE A 202 9.94 9.47 -14.18
CA ILE A 202 9.38 8.79 -13.01
C ILE A 202 10.49 8.06 -12.25
N GLN A 203 11.38 7.34 -12.95
CA GLN A 203 12.56 6.69 -12.35
C GLN A 203 13.44 7.72 -11.61
N ALA A 204 13.70 8.88 -12.21
CA ALA A 204 14.45 9.98 -11.60
C ALA A 204 13.71 10.74 -10.47
N VAL A 205 12.40 10.51 -10.26
CA VAL A 205 11.74 10.89 -8.99
C VAL A 205 11.94 9.77 -7.96
N VAL A 206 11.75 8.51 -8.33
CA VAL A 206 11.88 7.35 -7.44
C VAL A 206 13.30 7.23 -6.88
N ASP A 207 14.35 7.31 -7.69
CA ASP A 207 15.74 7.22 -7.24
C ASP A 207 16.13 8.37 -6.30
N ARG A 208 15.63 9.57 -6.56
CA ARG A 208 15.83 10.76 -5.72
C ARG A 208 15.10 10.66 -4.38
N ILE A 209 14.03 9.88 -4.30
CA ILE A 209 13.40 9.53 -3.03
C ILE A 209 14.23 8.45 -2.35
N VAL A 210 14.35 7.26 -2.95
CA VAL A 210 14.95 6.06 -2.32
C VAL A 210 16.40 6.30 -1.90
N ASN A 211 17.20 6.95 -2.76
CA ASN A 211 18.62 7.20 -2.56
C ASN A 211 18.90 8.61 -2.02
N ALA A 212 17.90 9.28 -1.41
CA ALA A 212 18.10 10.59 -0.79
C ALA A 212 19.21 10.55 0.28
N GLU A 213 20.04 11.60 0.32
CA GLU A 213 21.13 11.69 1.28
C GLU A 213 20.61 11.83 2.72
N ILE A 214 21.33 11.20 3.64
CA ILE A 214 21.07 11.20 5.08
C ILE A 214 22.31 11.70 5.81
N SER A 215 22.14 12.48 6.87
CA SER A 215 23.24 12.87 7.75
C SER A 215 23.82 11.66 8.48
N ASP A 216 25.08 11.73 8.87
CA ASP A 216 25.75 10.64 9.59
C ASP A 216 25.05 10.31 10.93
N ASP A 217 24.61 11.34 11.68
CA ASP A 217 23.77 11.18 12.88
C ASP A 217 22.50 10.34 12.62
N ARG A 218 21.85 10.54 11.45
CA ARG A 218 20.66 9.76 11.07
C ARG A 218 21.05 8.37 10.59
N ARG A 219 22.18 8.21 9.89
CA ARG A 219 22.73 6.92 9.48
C ARG A 219 23.00 6.01 10.67
N ASP A 220 23.71 6.50 11.68
CA ASP A 220 24.02 5.72 12.89
C ASP A 220 22.74 5.34 13.66
N HIS A 221 21.75 6.24 13.73
CA HIS A 221 20.46 5.91 14.34
C HIS A 221 19.67 4.85 13.54
N LEU A 222 19.64 4.93 12.21
CA LEU A 222 19.02 3.91 11.35
C LEU A 222 19.76 2.57 11.42
N ARG A 223 21.07 2.61 11.66
CA ARG A 223 21.92 1.44 11.86
C ARG A 223 21.61 0.71 13.17
N ASP A 224 21.37 1.45 14.26
CA ASP A 224 20.85 0.88 15.51
C ASP A 224 19.48 0.21 15.32
N ILE A 225 18.55 0.86 14.59
CA ILE A 225 17.25 0.27 14.21
C ILE A 225 17.46 -1.02 13.39
N SER A 226 18.40 -1.00 12.45
CA SER A 226 18.74 -2.14 11.58
C SER A 226 19.30 -3.33 12.36
N ILE A 227 20.19 -3.08 13.33
CA ILE A 227 20.71 -4.09 14.25
C ILE A 227 19.59 -4.67 15.13
N GLY A 228 18.66 -3.83 15.58
CA GLY A 228 17.47 -4.27 16.33
C GLY A 228 16.55 -5.17 15.50
N PHE A 229 16.18 -4.73 14.29
CA PHE A 229 15.35 -5.47 13.33
C PHE A 229 15.98 -6.83 12.97
N HIS A 230 17.28 -6.82 12.60
CA HIS A 230 18.04 -8.03 12.29
C HIS A 230 18.07 -9.03 13.46
N ARG A 231 18.25 -8.54 14.69
CA ARG A 231 18.23 -9.38 15.89
C ARG A 231 16.85 -10.01 16.10
N ALA A 232 15.79 -9.21 16.03
CA ALA A 232 14.42 -9.68 16.22
C ALA A 232 14.04 -10.72 15.17
N CYS A 233 14.30 -10.48 13.87
CA CYS A 233 14.07 -11.47 12.82
C CYS A 233 14.82 -12.80 13.08
N LYS A 234 16.06 -12.75 13.57
CA LYS A 234 16.84 -13.95 13.93
C LYS A 234 16.34 -14.65 15.19
N GLU A 235 15.65 -13.96 16.09
CA GLU A 235 15.04 -14.55 17.29
C GLU A 235 13.70 -15.21 16.91
N THR A 236 12.85 -14.55 16.12
CA THR A 236 11.59 -15.09 15.56
C THR A 236 11.81 -16.34 14.72
N VAL A 237 12.83 -16.34 13.83
CA VAL A 237 13.22 -17.53 13.04
C VAL A 237 13.66 -18.69 13.94
N LYS A 238 14.43 -18.44 15.01
CA LYS A 238 14.85 -19.48 15.96
C LYS A 238 13.70 -20.03 16.80
N ALA A 239 12.72 -19.19 17.11
CA ALA A 239 11.53 -19.58 17.85
C ALA A 239 10.54 -20.42 17.02
N ALA A 240 10.74 -20.51 15.70
CA ALA A 240 9.77 -21.05 14.74
C ALA A 240 8.38 -20.42 14.92
N ALA A 241 8.37 -19.10 15.12
CA ALA A 241 7.19 -18.31 15.42
C ALA A 241 6.28 -18.12 14.19
N GLY A 242 5.19 -17.38 14.37
CA GLY A 242 4.28 -17.00 13.31
C GLY A 242 4.87 -15.90 12.42
N GLU A 243 4.00 -15.28 11.62
CA GLU A 243 4.45 -14.38 10.54
C GLU A 243 3.80 -13.01 10.51
N ASP A 244 2.64 -12.86 11.16
CA ASP A 244 2.25 -11.57 11.71
C ASP A 244 3.34 -11.03 12.66
N ASP A 245 4.14 -11.91 13.29
CA ASP A 245 5.33 -11.54 14.07
C ASP A 245 6.40 -10.78 13.25
N PHE A 246 6.60 -11.09 11.96
CA PHE A 246 7.50 -10.32 11.09
C PHE A 246 6.89 -8.98 10.66
N ILE A 247 5.56 -8.91 10.52
CA ILE A 247 4.85 -7.64 10.33
C ILE A 247 5.01 -6.75 11.57
N ASP A 248 4.93 -7.30 12.78
CA ASP A 248 5.10 -6.55 14.03
C ASP A 248 6.56 -6.10 14.26
N ILE A 249 7.56 -6.89 13.83
CA ILE A 249 8.96 -6.46 13.80
C ILE A 249 9.15 -5.28 12.84
N LEU A 250 8.59 -5.36 11.63
CA LEU A 250 8.64 -4.28 10.65
C LEU A 250 7.88 -3.04 11.13
N TYR A 251 6.70 -3.20 11.74
CA TYR A 251 5.96 -2.11 12.37
C TYR A 251 6.77 -1.45 13.48
N THR A 252 7.52 -2.22 14.28
CA THR A 252 8.40 -1.69 15.33
C THR A 252 9.53 -0.84 14.73
N ALA A 253 10.16 -1.27 13.64
CA ALA A 253 11.18 -0.49 12.94
C ALA A 253 10.59 0.77 12.25
N LEU A 254 9.45 0.64 11.56
CA LEU A 254 8.70 1.77 10.98
C LEU A 254 8.37 2.84 12.04
N LYS A 255 7.92 2.41 13.22
CA LYS A 255 7.58 3.28 14.34
C LYS A 255 8.80 3.95 14.97
N ALA A 256 9.97 3.31 14.95
CA ALA A 256 11.22 3.91 15.41
C ALA A 256 11.77 4.96 14.42
N MET A 257 11.56 4.77 13.12
CA MET A 257 11.93 5.77 12.10
C MET A 257 10.99 6.99 12.07
N SER A 258 9.72 6.80 12.43
CA SER A 258 8.63 7.76 12.16
C SER A 258 8.67 9.08 12.96
N THR A 259 8.17 10.13 12.32
CA THR A 259 7.89 11.44 12.94
C THR A 259 6.49 11.49 13.58
N ASP A 260 6.17 12.62 14.21
CA ASP A 260 4.84 12.91 14.75
C ASP A 260 3.78 13.20 13.68
N THR A 261 4.14 13.31 12.39
CA THR A 261 3.19 13.57 11.29
C THR A 261 2.66 12.31 10.59
N ILE A 262 3.28 11.14 10.80
CA ILE A 262 2.87 9.85 10.23
C ILE A 262 1.81 9.17 11.08
N LEU A 263 0.82 8.52 10.46
CA LEU A 263 -0.09 7.58 11.12
C LEU A 263 -0.07 6.20 10.47
N PHE A 264 -0.27 5.20 11.33
CA PHE A 264 -0.35 3.79 10.99
C PHE A 264 -1.73 3.24 11.32
N ARG A 265 -2.32 2.44 10.42
CA ARG A 265 -3.58 1.72 10.65
C ARG A 265 -3.45 0.28 10.17
N ALA A 266 -3.54 -0.69 11.08
CA ALA A 266 -3.39 -2.11 10.76
C ALA A 266 -4.72 -2.74 10.30
N LYS A 267 -4.64 -3.69 9.36
CA LYS A 267 -5.71 -4.63 8.95
C LYS A 267 -7.07 -3.98 8.67
N ALA A 268 -7.10 -2.73 8.18
CA ALA A 268 -8.30 -1.92 8.02
C ALA A 268 -8.82 -1.94 6.57
N ASP A 269 -10.11 -2.22 6.40
CA ASP A 269 -10.75 -2.30 5.08
C ASP A 269 -10.87 -0.89 4.45
N TRP A 270 -10.40 -0.76 3.21
CA TRP A 270 -10.49 0.46 2.43
C TRP A 270 -11.90 0.66 1.84
N ARG A 271 -12.16 1.88 1.38
CA ARG A 271 -13.39 2.27 0.69
C ARG A 271 -13.50 1.60 -0.66
N GLU A 272 -14.68 1.08 -0.99
CA GLU A 272 -14.90 0.36 -2.25
C GLU A 272 -14.82 1.30 -3.45
N GLU A 273 -15.15 2.59 -3.26
CA GLU A 273 -15.02 3.64 -4.28
C GLU A 273 -13.55 3.93 -4.66
N LEU A 274 -12.58 3.44 -3.89
CA LEU A 274 -11.14 3.57 -4.24
C LEU A 274 -10.64 2.45 -5.14
N LYS A 275 -11.38 1.34 -5.25
CA LYS A 275 -10.98 0.17 -6.02
C LYS A 275 -10.72 0.55 -7.49
N PRO A 276 -9.60 0.13 -8.10
CA PRO A 276 -9.37 0.34 -9.52
C PRO A 276 -10.44 -0.39 -10.34
N VAL A 277 -11.19 0.39 -11.11
CA VAL A 277 -12.21 -0.10 -12.04
C VAL A 277 -11.58 -0.26 -13.42
N PRO A 278 -11.80 -1.39 -14.11
CA PRO A 278 -11.43 -1.58 -15.51
C PRO A 278 -11.71 -0.36 -16.40
N PRO A 279 -10.87 -0.08 -17.41
CA PRO A 279 -11.29 0.76 -18.51
C PRO A 279 -12.58 0.19 -19.08
N GLN A 280 -13.64 1.00 -19.08
CA GLN A 280 -14.74 0.71 -19.97
C GLN A 280 -14.25 1.16 -21.35
N LEU A 281 -14.09 0.21 -22.27
CA LEU A 281 -13.96 0.53 -23.68
C LEU A 281 -15.30 1.13 -24.09
N ASP A 282 -15.35 2.47 -24.20
CA ASP A 282 -16.51 3.24 -24.68
C ASP A 282 -16.67 3.11 -26.21
N LEU A 283 -16.44 1.89 -26.69
CA LEU A 283 -16.94 1.41 -27.96
C LEU A 283 -18.45 1.23 -27.76
N ASP A 284 -19.21 2.27 -28.06
CA ASP A 284 -20.66 2.16 -28.18
C ASP A 284 -20.98 1.23 -29.35
N LEU A 285 -21.07 -0.07 -29.07
CA LEU A 285 -21.43 -1.10 -30.04
C LEU A 285 -22.96 -1.18 -30.25
N SER A 286 -23.75 -0.18 -29.82
CA SER A 286 -25.19 -0.12 -30.10
C SER A 286 -25.49 -0.19 -31.60
N PHE A 287 -24.64 0.40 -32.45
CA PHE A 287 -24.75 0.31 -33.91
C PHE A 287 -24.64 -1.13 -34.46
N LEU A 288 -24.01 -2.06 -33.74
CA LEU A 288 -24.01 -3.49 -34.10
C LEU A 288 -25.32 -4.19 -33.73
N GLY A 289 -26.14 -3.59 -32.86
CA GLY A 289 -27.51 -4.03 -32.59
C GLY A 289 -28.42 -3.88 -33.82
N ASP A 290 -28.32 -2.74 -34.51
CA ASP A 290 -29.15 -2.44 -35.68
C ASP A 290 -28.87 -3.37 -36.88
N LEU A 291 -27.67 -3.93 -37.00
CA LEU A 291 -27.36 -4.93 -38.03
C LEU A 291 -28.27 -6.17 -37.95
N LYS A 292 -28.68 -6.59 -36.74
CA LYS A 292 -29.66 -7.68 -36.57
C LYS A 292 -31.07 -7.26 -36.99
N ALA A 293 -31.43 -5.98 -36.83
CA ALA A 293 -32.69 -5.46 -37.32
C ALA A 293 -32.74 -5.44 -38.86
N ILE A 294 -31.62 -5.18 -39.53
CA ILE A 294 -31.50 -5.26 -41.01
C ILE A 294 -31.66 -6.71 -41.48
N GLU A 295 -30.98 -7.66 -40.85
CA GLU A 295 -31.05 -9.09 -41.21
C GLU A 295 -32.50 -9.63 -41.09
N SER A 296 -33.25 -9.17 -40.09
CA SER A 296 -34.67 -9.53 -39.91
C SER A 296 -35.64 -8.96 -40.97
N ARG A 297 -35.19 -8.07 -41.87
CA ARG A 297 -36.06 -7.39 -42.86
C ARG A 297 -36.03 -7.94 -44.30
N GLN A 298 -35.20 -8.94 -44.61
CA GLN A 298 -35.16 -9.57 -45.95
C GLN A 298 -36.06 -10.83 -46.08
N GLY A 299 -37.02 -11.01 -45.17
CA GLY A 299 -37.92 -12.17 -45.11
C GLY A 299 -39.09 -12.18 -46.10
N GLY A 300 -38.82 -12.39 -47.39
CA GLY A 300 -39.82 -12.80 -48.41
C GLY A 300 -40.47 -11.67 -49.24
N PRO A 301 -41.34 -12.00 -50.23
CA PRO A 301 -41.97 -13.31 -50.47
C PRO A 301 -41.65 -13.97 -51.85
N ASN A 302 -42.17 -15.19 -52.05
CA ASN A 302 -42.40 -15.90 -53.34
C ASN A 302 -41.16 -16.38 -54.17
N ASP A 303 -41.18 -17.51 -54.89
CA ASP A 303 -42.09 -18.69 -54.91
C ASP A 303 -41.40 -19.93 -55.54
N THR A 304 -42.00 -21.11 -55.38
CA THR A 304 -41.82 -22.37 -56.18
C THR A 304 -40.42 -22.82 -56.63
N SER A 305 -39.86 -23.85 -55.98
CA SER A 305 -39.33 -25.07 -56.67
C SER A 305 -38.85 -26.15 -55.67
N ALA A 306 -38.77 -27.40 -56.13
CA ALA A 306 -38.37 -28.61 -55.37
C ALA A 306 -37.66 -29.61 -56.32
N PRO A 307 -37.09 -30.76 -55.86
CA PRO A 307 -36.87 -31.24 -54.50
C PRO A 307 -35.36 -31.11 -54.12
N PRO A 308 -34.47 -32.11 -53.84
CA PRO A 308 -34.56 -33.59 -53.73
C PRO A 308 -34.43 -34.14 -52.27
N PRO A 309 -34.98 -35.33 -51.95
CA PRO A 309 -34.86 -35.94 -50.62
C PRO A 309 -33.66 -36.91 -50.48
N LYS A 310 -32.90 -36.78 -49.37
CA LYS A 310 -31.97 -37.72 -48.69
C LYS A 310 -31.09 -36.87 -47.74
N ARG A 311 -30.50 -37.38 -46.65
CA ARG A 311 -30.27 -38.76 -46.22
C ARG A 311 -30.45 -38.86 -44.69
N GLN A 312 -31.24 -39.83 -44.24
CA GLN A 312 -31.35 -40.18 -42.83
C GLN A 312 -30.01 -40.76 -42.32
N GLN A 313 -29.37 -40.12 -41.35
CA GLN A 313 -28.29 -40.72 -40.56
C GLN A 313 -28.81 -40.96 -39.14
N GLN A 314 -29.05 -42.23 -38.83
CA GLN A 314 -29.14 -42.69 -37.45
C GLN A 314 -27.73 -42.74 -36.87
N SER A 315 -27.49 -42.06 -35.76
CA SER A 315 -26.31 -42.28 -34.91
C SER A 315 -26.79 -42.76 -33.55
N THR A 316 -26.24 -43.87 -33.09
CA THR A 316 -26.78 -44.64 -31.96
C THR A 316 -26.38 -44.08 -30.60
N SER A 317 -27.38 -43.99 -29.73
CA SER A 317 -27.34 -44.50 -28.34
C SER A 317 -26.06 -44.27 -27.53
N GLN A 318 -26.14 -43.36 -26.55
CA GLN A 318 -25.60 -43.68 -25.22
C GLN A 318 -26.49 -43.09 -24.12
N THR A 319 -27.32 -43.96 -23.55
CA THR A 319 -28.14 -43.68 -22.36
C THR A 319 -27.21 -43.55 -21.16
N TYR A 320 -27.21 -42.40 -20.49
CA TYR A 320 -26.67 -42.30 -19.13
C TYR A 320 -27.82 -42.10 -18.15
N ILE A 321 -27.97 -43.05 -17.23
CA ILE A 321 -29.09 -43.08 -16.28
C ILE A 321 -28.74 -42.13 -15.13
N SER A 322 -29.57 -41.10 -14.93
CA SER A 322 -29.50 -40.25 -13.74
C SER A 322 -30.31 -40.90 -12.61
N PRO A 323 -29.71 -41.23 -11.45
CA PRO A 323 -30.44 -41.80 -10.34
C PRO A 323 -31.30 -40.72 -9.66
N GLN A 324 -32.62 -40.81 -9.80
CA GLN A 324 -33.54 -40.06 -8.95
C GLN A 324 -33.43 -40.58 -7.51
N SER A 325 -33.11 -39.70 -6.56
CA SER A 325 -33.26 -40.02 -5.14
C SER A 325 -34.75 -40.05 -4.80
N SER A 326 -35.19 -41.10 -4.11
CA SER A 326 -36.59 -41.27 -3.72
C SER A 326 -37.02 -40.32 -2.60
N SER A 327 -38.31 -39.99 -2.61
CA SER A 327 -39.02 -39.37 -1.49
C SER A 327 -39.06 -40.27 -0.26
N VAL A 328 -39.30 -39.65 0.90
CA VAL A 328 -39.96 -40.29 2.05
C VAL A 328 -41.02 -39.32 2.55
N ASP A 329 -42.21 -39.82 2.85
CA ASP A 329 -43.42 -39.03 2.98
C ASP A 329 -43.62 -38.38 4.36
N ALA A 330 -44.30 -37.24 4.37
CA ALA A 330 -45.06 -36.75 5.52
C ALA A 330 -46.33 -36.06 4.99
N VAL A 331 -47.50 -36.55 5.42
CA VAL A 331 -48.82 -36.12 4.95
C VAL A 331 -49.39 -35.06 5.88
N ASP A 332 -49.94 -33.98 5.34
CA ASP A 332 -51.18 -33.38 5.86
C ASP A 332 -52.02 -32.75 4.72
N SER A 333 -53.31 -32.52 4.96
CA SER A 333 -54.32 -32.37 3.91
C SER A 333 -55.28 -31.19 4.11
N THR A 334 -55.37 -30.29 3.14
CA THR A 334 -56.54 -29.43 2.92
C THR A 334 -56.79 -29.22 1.42
N PRO A 335 -58.00 -29.53 0.89
CA PRO A 335 -58.40 -29.11 -0.44
C PRO A 335 -58.89 -27.66 -0.44
N ASP A 336 -58.68 -26.93 -1.54
CA ASP A 336 -59.39 -25.68 -1.81
C ASP A 336 -59.63 -25.54 -3.32
N ASP A 337 -60.84 -25.17 -3.71
CA ASP A 337 -61.33 -25.26 -5.09
C ASP A 337 -60.96 -24.01 -5.92
N ARG A 338 -60.31 -24.21 -7.07
CA ARG A 338 -60.30 -23.21 -8.16
C ARG A 338 -60.43 -23.83 -9.55
N PRO A 339 -61.26 -23.24 -10.43
CA PRO A 339 -61.46 -23.72 -11.79
C PRO A 339 -60.25 -23.40 -12.70
N PRO A 340 -60.05 -24.16 -13.79
CA PRO A 340 -58.98 -23.91 -14.74
C PRO A 340 -59.23 -22.65 -15.57
N ALA A 341 -58.19 -21.82 -15.72
CA ALA A 341 -58.21 -20.63 -16.57
C ALA A 341 -57.13 -20.70 -17.65
N ASP A 342 -57.60 -20.80 -18.89
CA ASP A 342 -56.98 -20.56 -20.20
C ASP A 342 -55.46 -20.65 -20.42
N THR A 343 -55.12 -21.47 -21.42
CA THR A 343 -53.80 -21.76 -22.00
C THR A 343 -53.13 -20.52 -22.62
N ALA A 344 -52.60 -19.63 -21.80
CA ALA A 344 -51.69 -18.57 -22.26
C ALA A 344 -50.32 -19.16 -22.64
N PHE A 345 -49.91 -19.00 -23.90
CA PHE A 345 -48.58 -19.42 -24.36
C PHE A 345 -47.47 -18.70 -23.57
N PRO A 346 -46.41 -19.40 -23.12
CA PRO A 346 -45.31 -18.76 -22.41
C PRO A 346 -44.54 -17.86 -23.38
N ILE A 347 -44.72 -16.54 -23.24
CA ILE A 347 -43.91 -15.54 -23.93
C ILE A 347 -42.46 -15.75 -23.50
N SER A 348 -41.62 -16.22 -24.42
CA SER A 348 -40.18 -16.39 -24.23
C SER A 348 -39.57 -15.05 -23.81
N ARG A 349 -39.35 -14.86 -22.51
CA ARG A 349 -38.62 -13.69 -22.00
C ARG A 349 -37.27 -13.64 -22.70
N PRO A 350 -36.82 -12.47 -23.21
CA PRO A 350 -35.48 -12.36 -23.75
C PRO A 350 -34.50 -12.84 -22.69
N SER A 351 -33.58 -13.74 -23.10
CA SER A 351 -32.63 -14.37 -22.20
C SER A 351 -31.89 -13.29 -21.42
N GLN A 352 -32.06 -13.27 -20.10
CA GLN A 352 -31.30 -12.35 -19.24
C GLN A 352 -29.82 -12.57 -19.57
N GLU A 353 -29.15 -11.52 -20.04
CA GLU A 353 -27.72 -11.58 -20.27
C GLU A 353 -27.07 -12.05 -18.96
N LYS A 354 -26.27 -13.13 -19.03
CA LYS A 354 -25.49 -13.55 -17.88
C LYS A 354 -24.72 -12.32 -17.40
N PRO A 355 -24.86 -11.89 -16.13
CA PRO A 355 -24.15 -10.73 -15.63
C PRO A 355 -22.68 -10.86 -15.99
N ARG A 356 -22.16 -9.89 -16.77
CA ARG A 356 -20.78 -9.93 -17.28
C ARG A 356 -19.86 -10.27 -16.11
N GLU A 357 -19.06 -11.32 -16.24
CA GLU A 357 -18.21 -11.82 -15.15
C GLU A 357 -17.15 -10.77 -14.80
N SER A 358 -17.54 -9.83 -13.94
CA SER A 358 -16.77 -8.67 -13.54
C SER A 358 -15.69 -9.13 -12.58
N TYR A 359 -14.53 -9.50 -13.14
CA TYR A 359 -13.35 -10.01 -12.44
C TYR A 359 -13.14 -9.23 -11.13
N PRO A 360 -13.48 -9.83 -9.97
CA PRO A 360 -13.67 -9.04 -8.76
C PRO A 360 -12.31 -8.78 -8.12
N ILE A 361 -11.66 -7.72 -8.57
CA ILE A 361 -10.56 -7.10 -7.83
C ILE A 361 -11.06 -6.87 -6.40
N LYS A 362 -10.29 -7.35 -5.43
CA LYS A 362 -10.66 -7.29 -4.02
C LYS A 362 -10.47 -5.88 -3.50
N THR A 363 -11.44 -5.37 -2.74
CA THR A 363 -11.29 -4.11 -1.99
C THR A 363 -10.02 -4.20 -1.13
N PRO A 364 -9.13 -3.18 -1.14
CA PRO A 364 -7.90 -3.25 -0.36
C PRO A 364 -8.18 -3.42 1.13
N ARG A 365 -7.35 -4.24 1.79
CA ARG A 365 -7.31 -4.33 3.24
C ARG A 365 -5.86 -4.56 3.68
N PRO A 366 -5.00 -3.52 3.61
CA PRO A 366 -3.59 -3.69 3.86
C PRO A 366 -3.32 -4.16 5.29
N ASP A 367 -2.32 -5.02 5.45
CA ASP A 367 -1.87 -5.44 6.78
C ASP A 367 -1.42 -4.23 7.62
N LEU A 368 -0.79 -3.23 6.97
CA LEU A 368 -0.57 -1.89 7.53
C LEU A 368 -0.77 -0.81 6.46
N SER A 369 -1.60 0.20 6.74
CA SER A 369 -1.69 1.45 5.97
C SER A 369 -0.82 2.53 6.60
N ILE A 370 -0.06 3.27 5.79
CA ILE A 370 0.85 4.36 6.20
C ILE A 370 0.43 5.65 5.48
N GLY A 371 0.13 6.69 6.25
CA GLY A 371 -0.34 7.97 5.71
C GLY A 371 -0.08 9.14 6.64
N LEU A 372 -0.64 10.29 6.28
CA LEU A 372 -0.50 11.53 7.05
C LEU A 372 -1.56 11.58 8.16
N LYS A 373 -1.22 12.18 9.30
CA LYS A 373 -2.22 12.54 10.31
C LYS A 373 -3.13 13.64 9.78
N GLU A 374 -4.43 13.48 9.96
CA GLU A 374 -5.47 14.48 9.64
C GLU A 374 -5.10 15.88 10.17
N THR A 375 -4.67 15.93 11.44
CA THR A 375 -4.25 17.16 12.12
C THR A 375 -2.98 17.81 11.53
N ALA A 376 -2.05 17.02 10.98
CA ALA A 376 -0.86 17.54 10.32
C ALA A 376 -1.21 18.23 8.99
N VAL A 377 -2.08 17.60 8.20
CA VAL A 377 -2.61 18.19 6.96
C VAL A 377 -3.40 19.47 7.27
N PHE A 378 -4.26 19.47 8.29
CA PHE A 378 -4.97 20.69 8.71
C PHE A 378 -4.01 21.81 9.09
N MET A 379 -3.04 21.56 9.99
CA MET A 379 -2.07 22.59 10.40
C MET A 379 -1.27 23.16 9.24
N ALA A 380 -0.84 22.31 8.29
CA ALA A 380 -0.10 22.74 7.12
C ALA A 380 -0.98 23.58 6.16
N LEU A 381 -2.21 23.15 5.90
CA LEU A 381 -3.16 23.87 5.02
C LEU A 381 -3.61 25.21 5.64
N SER A 382 -3.81 25.26 6.95
CA SER A 382 -4.06 26.51 7.69
C SER A 382 -2.91 27.50 7.53
N ARG A 383 -1.65 27.06 7.71
CA ARG A 383 -0.46 27.91 7.49
C ARG A 383 -0.36 28.40 6.05
N SER A 384 -0.61 27.53 5.07
CA SER A 384 -0.53 27.85 3.63
C SER A 384 -1.47 28.98 3.19
N ARG A 385 -2.60 29.18 3.88
CA ARG A 385 -3.60 30.21 3.54
C ARG A 385 -3.91 31.23 4.64
N ASN A 386 -3.10 31.30 5.71
CA ASN A 386 -3.37 32.10 6.92
C ASN A 386 -4.77 31.82 7.54
N GLY A 387 -5.28 30.61 7.37
CA GLY A 387 -6.59 30.16 7.86
C GLY A 387 -6.53 29.49 9.22
N THR A 388 -7.68 29.08 9.75
CA THR A 388 -7.78 28.32 11.02
C THR A 388 -7.77 26.81 10.78
N VAL A 389 -7.45 26.02 11.81
CA VAL A 389 -7.52 24.54 11.76
C VAL A 389 -8.96 24.07 11.54
N THR A 390 -9.94 24.73 12.15
CA THR A 390 -11.37 24.48 11.95
C THR A 390 -11.83 24.76 10.52
N TRP A 391 -11.26 25.77 9.86
CA TRP A 391 -11.49 26.04 8.44
C TRP A 391 -10.92 24.93 7.56
N ALA A 392 -9.69 24.48 7.82
CA ALA A 392 -9.05 23.42 7.04
C ALA A 392 -9.81 22.09 7.15
N LYS A 393 -10.31 21.76 8.36
CA LYS A 393 -11.20 20.61 8.58
C LYS A 393 -12.50 20.73 7.78
N ARG A 394 -13.24 21.84 7.92
CA ARG A 394 -14.51 22.05 7.18
C ARG A 394 -14.35 22.06 5.67
N PHE A 395 -13.21 22.53 5.16
CA PHE A 395 -12.90 22.49 3.73
C PHE A 395 -12.74 21.04 3.24
N LEU A 396 -11.97 20.21 3.96
CA LEU A 396 -11.79 18.79 3.61
C LEU A 396 -13.08 17.97 3.81
N GLU A 397 -13.81 18.21 4.90
CA GLU A 397 -15.17 17.65 5.10
C GLU A 397 -16.11 18.01 3.94
N LYS A 398 -16.04 19.25 3.41
CA LYS A 398 -16.83 19.65 2.24
C LYS A 398 -16.43 18.90 0.96
N LEU A 399 -15.13 18.64 0.74
CA LEU A 399 -14.68 17.84 -0.41
C LEU A 399 -15.12 16.36 -0.30
N GLU A 400 -15.07 15.75 0.88
CA GLU A 400 -15.51 14.35 1.06
C GLU A 400 -17.04 14.18 1.02
N ASN A 401 -17.81 15.19 1.43
CA ASN A 401 -19.27 15.12 1.43
C ASN A 401 -19.92 15.62 0.13
N THR A 402 -19.23 16.45 -0.67
CA THR A 402 -19.73 16.85 -2.00
C THR A 402 -19.74 15.62 -2.91
N ARG A 403 -20.91 15.28 -3.46
CA ARG A 403 -21.05 14.15 -4.40
C ARG A 403 -21.11 14.63 -5.84
N VAL A 404 -20.54 13.85 -6.75
CA VAL A 404 -20.51 14.09 -8.20
C VAL A 404 -20.90 12.80 -8.89
N SER A 405 -21.60 12.90 -10.03
CA SER A 405 -21.82 11.73 -10.89
C SER A 405 -20.49 11.23 -11.43
N SER A 406 -20.17 9.97 -11.17
CA SER A 406 -19.12 9.24 -11.88
C SER A 406 -19.44 9.23 -13.39
N GLU A 407 -18.43 9.54 -14.19
CA GLU A 407 -18.51 9.57 -15.66
C GLU A 407 -18.63 8.15 -16.26
N ARG A 408 -18.37 7.09 -15.48
CA ARG A 408 -18.35 5.68 -15.95
C ARG A 408 -19.60 4.85 -15.63
N ASP A 409 -20.41 5.25 -14.65
CA ASP A 409 -21.54 4.43 -14.18
C ASP A 409 -22.70 5.24 -13.55
N GLY A 410 -22.61 6.57 -13.52
CA GLY A 410 -23.62 7.43 -12.91
C GLY A 410 -23.70 7.35 -11.38
N LEU A 411 -22.80 6.59 -10.72
CA LEU A 411 -22.79 6.48 -9.27
C LEU A 411 -22.25 7.77 -8.62
N MET A 412 -22.83 8.15 -7.49
CA MET A 412 -22.52 9.40 -6.80
C MET A 412 -21.26 9.28 -5.91
N GLU A 413 -20.09 9.21 -6.54
CA GLU A 413 -18.79 9.25 -5.87
C GLU A 413 -18.57 10.60 -5.13
N PRO A 414 -17.79 10.63 -4.04
CA PRO A 414 -17.36 11.88 -3.43
C PRO A 414 -16.33 12.61 -4.30
N LEU A 415 -16.37 13.95 -4.27
CA LEU A 415 -15.49 14.83 -5.05
C LEU A 415 -14.00 14.57 -4.77
N LEU A 416 -13.66 14.22 -3.52
CA LEU A 416 -12.37 13.66 -3.14
C LEU A 416 -12.55 12.62 -2.02
N VAL A 417 -11.76 11.54 -2.04
CA VAL A 417 -11.56 10.65 -0.89
C VAL A 417 -10.19 10.94 -0.31
N THR A 418 -10.11 11.38 0.95
CA THR A 418 -8.83 11.63 1.64
C THR A 418 -8.55 10.58 2.70
N ILE A 419 -9.58 10.13 3.43
CA ILE A 419 -9.52 8.98 4.33
C ILE A 419 -9.75 7.69 3.52
N PRO A 420 -8.77 6.77 3.43
CA PRO A 420 -8.90 5.58 2.60
C PRO A 420 -9.77 4.48 3.22
N THR A 421 -9.95 4.48 4.55
CA THR A 421 -10.67 3.45 5.31
C THR A 421 -12.13 3.80 5.56
N GLN A 422 -13.02 2.82 5.61
CA GLN A 422 -14.47 3.05 5.84
C GLN A 422 -14.81 3.55 7.27
N ARG A 423 -13.93 3.29 8.25
CA ARG A 423 -14.11 3.72 9.65
C ARG A 423 -13.47 5.08 9.89
N ALA A 424 -14.03 5.83 10.83
CA ALA A 424 -13.46 7.09 11.33
C ALA A 424 -11.97 6.88 11.69
N SER A 425 -11.10 7.55 10.93
CA SER A 425 -9.67 7.30 10.96
C SER A 425 -8.91 8.57 10.60
N ASP A 426 -8.18 9.10 11.56
CA ASP A 426 -7.25 10.24 11.43
C ASP A 426 -6.06 10.00 10.48
N LEU A 427 -6.09 8.96 9.63
CA LEU A 427 -5.12 8.70 8.56
C LEU A 427 -5.72 9.19 7.23
N VAL A 428 -5.11 10.22 6.66
CA VAL A 428 -5.46 10.80 5.36
C VAL A 428 -4.30 10.65 4.37
N PHE A 429 -4.59 10.67 3.07
CA PHE A 429 -3.61 10.66 1.98
C PHE A 429 -2.52 9.58 2.18
N PRO A 430 -2.88 8.28 2.07
CA PRO A 430 -1.92 7.20 2.24
C PRO A 430 -0.81 7.30 1.18
N PHE A 431 0.44 7.18 1.60
CA PHE A 431 1.62 7.25 0.74
C PHE A 431 2.43 5.94 0.73
N ALA A 432 2.17 5.04 1.70
CA ALA A 432 2.67 3.66 1.63
C ALA A 432 1.76 2.63 2.33
N VAL A 433 2.00 1.34 2.08
CA VAL A 433 1.41 0.19 2.80
C VAL A 433 2.45 -0.89 3.13
N VAL A 434 2.11 -1.79 4.06
CA VAL A 434 2.74 -3.10 4.22
C VAL A 434 1.70 -4.18 3.93
N GLU A 435 2.10 -5.20 3.19
CA GLU A 435 1.33 -6.42 2.91
C GLU A 435 2.24 -7.62 3.23
N GLY A 436 1.85 -8.52 4.13
CA GLY A 436 2.67 -9.67 4.54
C GLY A 436 1.97 -11.00 4.23
N LYS A 437 2.72 -12.07 3.94
CA LYS A 437 2.15 -13.37 3.59
C LYS A 437 2.76 -14.57 4.30
N ALA A 438 1.86 -15.53 4.46
CA ALA A 438 1.94 -16.78 5.20
C ALA A 438 2.90 -17.85 4.63
N TYR A 439 4.23 -17.78 4.77
CA TYR A 439 5.17 -18.85 4.39
C TYR A 439 4.74 -20.21 4.98
N SER A 440 4.39 -20.24 6.27
CA SER A 440 3.82 -21.36 7.02
C SER A 440 2.49 -21.87 6.49
N THR A 441 1.70 -21.01 5.83
CA THR A 441 0.46 -21.38 5.12
C THR A 441 0.70 -21.81 3.66
N GLY A 442 1.96 -21.82 3.21
CA GLY A 442 2.36 -22.08 1.82
C GLY A 442 2.06 -20.92 0.86
N LYS A 443 1.84 -19.71 1.38
CA LYS A 443 1.51 -18.50 0.59
C LYS A 443 2.76 -17.66 0.33
N GLN A 444 3.16 -17.63 -0.92
CA GLN A 444 4.31 -16.88 -1.42
C GLN A 444 4.08 -15.36 -1.39
N VAL A 445 5.16 -14.58 -1.36
CA VAL A 445 5.20 -13.12 -1.50
C VAL A 445 4.45 -12.61 -2.74
N PHE A 446 4.26 -13.46 -3.75
CA PHE A 446 3.39 -13.23 -4.90
C PHE A 446 1.96 -12.79 -4.53
N GLU A 447 1.41 -13.30 -3.43
CA GLU A 447 0.11 -12.84 -2.89
C GLU A 447 0.20 -11.47 -2.21
N ALA A 448 1.32 -11.13 -1.55
CA ALA A 448 1.54 -9.82 -0.95
C ALA A 448 1.65 -8.75 -2.05
N GLN A 449 2.47 -9.01 -3.06
CA GLN A 449 2.61 -8.20 -4.27
C GLN A 449 1.25 -7.98 -4.97
N ASN A 450 0.44 -9.03 -5.10
CA ASN A 450 -0.89 -8.94 -5.70
C ASN A 450 -1.84 -8.02 -4.92
N GLN A 451 -1.75 -7.98 -3.59
CA GLN A 451 -2.56 -7.06 -2.76
C GLN A 451 -1.98 -5.65 -2.80
N ALA A 452 -0.66 -5.51 -2.62
CA ALA A 452 0.06 -4.25 -2.68
C ALA A 452 -0.21 -3.49 -3.98
N ALA A 453 -0.29 -4.17 -5.12
CA ALA A 453 -0.61 -3.56 -6.42
C ALA A 453 -2.03 -2.95 -6.46
N VAL A 454 -3.02 -3.60 -5.85
CA VAL A 454 -4.39 -3.06 -5.75
C VAL A 454 -4.44 -1.92 -4.74
N SER A 455 -3.78 -2.07 -3.59
CA SER A 455 -3.63 -1.03 -2.56
C SER A 455 -2.96 0.23 -3.14
N GLY A 456 -1.92 0.06 -3.97
CA GLY A 456 -1.23 1.12 -4.68
C GLY A 456 -2.06 1.79 -5.77
N ALA A 457 -2.70 1.02 -6.65
CA ALA A 457 -3.63 1.57 -7.64
C ALA A 457 -4.77 2.39 -6.98
N SER A 458 -5.30 1.89 -5.86
CA SER A 458 -6.34 2.58 -5.07
C SER A 458 -5.84 3.88 -4.43
N ALA A 459 -4.61 3.91 -3.92
CA ALA A 459 -3.99 5.14 -3.38
C ALA A 459 -3.63 6.15 -4.49
N LEU A 460 -3.26 5.66 -5.67
CA LEU A 460 -3.03 6.51 -6.85
C LEU A 460 -4.35 7.15 -7.33
N LYS A 461 -5.52 6.48 -7.23
CA LYS A 461 -6.83 7.11 -7.49
C LYS A 461 -7.04 8.37 -6.64
N ILE A 462 -6.71 8.34 -5.33
CA ILE A 462 -6.80 9.52 -4.44
C ILE A 462 -5.96 10.70 -4.98
N GLN A 463 -4.72 10.43 -5.37
CA GLN A 463 -3.80 11.46 -5.85
C GLN A 463 -4.21 12.03 -7.21
N LEU A 464 -4.77 11.19 -8.08
CA LEU A 464 -5.32 11.58 -9.38
C LEU A 464 -6.56 12.46 -9.21
N SER A 465 -7.51 12.08 -8.34
CA SER A 465 -8.65 12.95 -8.01
C SER A 465 -8.20 14.33 -7.54
N LEU A 466 -7.19 14.42 -6.66
CA LEU A 466 -6.64 15.71 -6.22
C LEU A 466 -5.96 16.50 -7.37
N ASN A 467 -5.30 15.84 -8.33
CA ASN A 467 -4.77 16.51 -9.52
C ASN A 467 -5.89 17.05 -10.41
N GLU A 468 -6.93 16.28 -10.71
CA GLU A 468 -8.03 16.73 -11.57
C GLU A 468 -8.85 17.86 -10.92
N LEU A 469 -9.05 17.85 -9.60
CA LEU A 469 -9.59 19.00 -8.88
C LEU A 469 -8.69 20.23 -8.98
N THR A 470 -7.36 20.04 -8.91
CA THR A 470 -6.39 21.14 -9.04
C THR A 470 -6.47 21.77 -10.43
N LYS A 471 -6.45 20.95 -11.50
CA LYS A 471 -6.59 21.41 -12.90
C LYS A 471 -7.89 22.17 -13.12
N ARG A 472 -9.03 21.56 -12.74
CA ARG A 472 -10.37 22.21 -12.79
C ARG A 472 -10.40 23.53 -12.02
N SER A 473 -9.50 23.75 -11.05
CA SER A 473 -9.37 24.99 -10.27
C SER A 473 -8.43 26.03 -10.90
N THR A 474 -7.53 25.65 -11.80
CA THR A 474 -6.54 26.56 -12.43
C THR A 474 -6.83 26.90 -13.90
N SER A 475 -7.57 26.06 -14.64
CA SER A 475 -7.76 26.17 -16.10
C SER A 475 -8.49 27.42 -16.62
N THR A 476 -8.91 28.38 -15.78
CA THR A 476 -9.75 29.50 -16.23
C THR A 476 -8.99 30.78 -16.58
N ASP A 477 -7.81 31.02 -15.98
CA ASP A 477 -7.30 32.39 -15.83
C ASP A 477 -5.85 32.63 -16.34
N ALA A 478 -5.11 31.60 -16.78
CA ALA A 478 -3.73 31.77 -17.25
C ALA A 478 -3.31 30.79 -18.36
N LEU A 479 -2.57 31.32 -19.35
CA LEU A 479 -1.80 30.55 -20.35
C LEU A 479 -0.44 30.10 -19.78
N ASP A 480 -0.40 29.79 -18.49
CA ASP A 480 0.85 29.58 -17.76
C ASP A 480 1.59 28.33 -18.25
N SER A 481 2.93 28.42 -18.23
CA SER A 481 3.82 27.32 -18.62
C SER A 481 3.43 26.03 -17.88
N PRO A 482 3.44 24.85 -18.53
CA PRO A 482 3.02 23.61 -17.90
C PRO A 482 3.85 23.35 -16.66
N SER A 483 3.27 23.60 -15.48
CA SER A 483 3.89 23.29 -14.21
C SER A 483 4.15 21.80 -14.22
N LYS A 484 5.39 21.39 -13.90
CA LYS A 484 5.77 19.97 -13.88
C LYS A 484 4.99 19.25 -12.78
N GLU A 485 3.77 18.81 -13.10
CA GLU A 485 2.92 18.02 -12.21
C GLU A 485 3.73 16.80 -11.79
N GLN A 486 4.02 16.71 -10.50
CA GLN A 486 4.75 15.56 -9.98
C GLN A 486 3.89 14.32 -10.21
N ALA A 487 4.44 13.35 -10.97
CA ALA A 487 3.78 12.09 -11.23
C ALA A 487 3.31 11.47 -9.89
N PRO A 488 2.03 11.06 -9.77
CA PRO A 488 1.55 10.38 -8.59
C PRO A 488 2.40 9.16 -8.26
N LEU A 489 2.90 9.11 -7.04
CA LEU A 489 3.76 8.05 -6.51
C LEU A 489 3.20 7.51 -5.20
N PHE A 490 3.38 6.22 -5.00
CA PHE A 490 3.01 5.52 -3.78
C PHE A 490 3.98 4.34 -3.57
N PHE A 491 4.14 3.84 -2.34
CA PHE A 491 5.11 2.79 -2.04
C PHE A 491 4.48 1.59 -1.31
N SER A 492 5.09 0.42 -1.38
CA SER A 492 4.67 -0.71 -0.54
C SER A 492 5.84 -1.57 -0.10
N ILE A 493 5.72 -2.13 1.10
CA ILE A 493 6.61 -3.20 1.58
C ILE A 493 5.85 -4.54 1.52
N CYS A 494 6.29 -5.45 0.65
CA CYS A 494 5.80 -6.82 0.63
C CYS A 494 6.67 -7.68 1.57
N THR A 495 6.08 -8.59 2.34
CA THR A 495 6.80 -9.45 3.29
C THR A 495 6.39 -10.92 3.17
N GLU A 496 7.35 -11.85 3.23
CA GLU A 496 7.14 -13.29 3.40
C GLU A 496 8.18 -13.81 4.41
N GLY A 497 7.74 -14.18 5.61
CA GLY A 497 8.63 -14.43 6.75
C GLY A 497 9.68 -13.31 6.94
N PRO A 498 11.00 -13.64 6.99
CA PRO A 498 12.07 -12.66 7.13
C PRO A 498 12.48 -11.97 5.81
N SER A 499 11.82 -12.22 4.68
CA SER A 499 12.12 -11.58 3.40
C SER A 499 11.20 -10.38 3.16
N HIS A 500 11.78 -9.23 2.83
CA HIS A 500 11.05 -7.97 2.65
C HIS A 500 11.43 -7.30 1.32
N GLU A 501 10.44 -6.81 0.58
CA GLU A 501 10.60 -6.17 -0.72
C GLU A 501 10.01 -4.75 -0.68
N LEU A 502 10.78 -3.73 -1.08
CA LEU A 502 10.31 -2.36 -1.24
C LEU A 502 9.97 -2.09 -2.71
N TRP A 503 8.78 -1.56 -2.95
CA TRP A 503 8.20 -1.32 -4.27
C TRP A 503 7.72 0.12 -4.43
N ALA A 504 7.87 0.69 -5.63
CA ALA A 504 7.21 1.92 -6.05
C ALA A 504 5.99 1.61 -6.92
N HIS A 505 4.98 2.46 -6.82
CA HIS A 505 3.76 2.44 -7.62
C HIS A 505 3.59 3.80 -8.30
N TYR A 506 3.25 3.80 -9.58
CA TYR A 506 3.10 4.98 -10.42
C TYR A 506 1.97 4.76 -11.44
N THR A 507 1.54 5.82 -12.12
CA THR A 507 0.67 5.66 -13.31
C THR A 507 1.35 6.18 -14.56
N HIS A 508 1.22 5.44 -15.65
CA HIS A 508 1.60 5.88 -16.99
C HIS A 508 0.35 5.98 -17.87
N ILE A 509 0.38 6.80 -18.92
CA ILE A 509 -0.65 6.83 -19.95
C ILE A 509 -0.01 6.28 -21.22
N GLU A 510 -0.60 5.23 -21.77
CA GLU A 510 -0.09 4.48 -22.93
C GLU A 510 -1.30 4.07 -23.75
N ASP A 511 -1.31 4.39 -25.05
CA ASP A 511 -2.48 4.25 -25.94
C ASP A 511 -3.76 4.91 -25.38
N ASP A 512 -3.62 6.10 -24.78
CA ASP A 512 -4.64 6.85 -24.03
C ASP A 512 -5.19 6.17 -22.75
N PHE A 513 -4.86 4.91 -22.49
CA PHE A 513 -5.24 4.19 -21.27
C PHE A 513 -4.28 4.47 -20.11
N ARG A 514 -4.84 4.69 -18.91
CA ARG A 514 -4.03 4.90 -17.69
C ARG A 514 -3.72 3.59 -17.00
N LYS A 515 -2.48 3.13 -17.15
CA LYS A 515 -1.95 1.92 -16.52
C LYS A 515 -1.44 2.21 -15.11
N PHE A 516 -1.67 1.29 -14.18
CA PHE A 516 -1.22 1.34 -12.79
C PHE A 516 -0.04 0.38 -12.60
N ASN A 517 1.16 0.93 -12.50
CA ASN A 517 2.40 0.18 -12.61
C ASN A 517 3.10 0.05 -11.25
N MET A 518 3.71 -1.11 -10.99
CA MET A 518 4.38 -1.46 -9.74
C MET A 518 5.78 -2.02 -10.02
N LYS A 519 6.83 -1.30 -9.57
CA LYS A 519 8.27 -1.59 -9.80
C LYS A 519 8.97 -1.99 -8.50
N LEU A 520 9.72 -3.09 -8.53
CA LEU A 520 10.56 -3.52 -7.42
C LEU A 520 11.80 -2.61 -7.33
N LEU A 521 12.11 -2.13 -6.12
CA LEU A 521 13.23 -1.21 -5.86
C LEU A 521 14.35 -1.89 -5.07
N LYS A 522 14.00 -2.64 -4.01
CA LYS A 522 14.98 -3.22 -3.10
C LYS A 522 14.43 -4.47 -2.42
N ILE A 523 15.29 -5.45 -2.15
CA ILE A 523 14.98 -6.64 -1.35
C ILE A 523 15.95 -6.68 -0.18
N CYS A 524 15.49 -7.07 1.00
CA CYS A 524 16.35 -7.56 2.07
C CYS A 524 15.85 -8.89 2.63
N ASN A 525 16.72 -9.56 3.37
CA ASN A 525 16.33 -10.62 4.28
C ASN A 525 16.80 -10.24 5.69
N GLY A 526 15.90 -10.22 6.68
CA GLY A 526 16.19 -9.82 8.06
C GLY A 526 17.34 -10.59 8.72
N ILE A 527 17.62 -11.81 8.26
CA ILE A 527 18.73 -12.64 8.76
C ILE A 527 20.11 -12.09 8.31
N LEU A 528 20.17 -11.20 7.31
CA LEU A 528 21.40 -10.68 6.69
C LEU A 528 21.55 -9.16 6.94
N LEU A 529 22.30 -8.79 7.99
CA LEU A 529 22.43 -7.40 8.47
C LEU A 529 22.86 -6.40 7.39
N GLU A 530 23.76 -6.81 6.49
CA GLU A 530 24.28 -6.01 5.37
C GLU A 530 23.15 -5.51 4.45
N GLY A 531 22.19 -6.37 4.12
CA GLY A 531 21.01 -5.97 3.33
C GLY A 531 19.93 -5.24 4.14
N VAL A 532 19.93 -5.39 5.46
CA VAL A 532 18.95 -4.71 6.35
C VAL A 532 19.27 -3.23 6.50
N GLU A 533 20.52 -2.85 6.77
CA GLU A 533 20.92 -1.43 6.92
C GLU A 533 20.53 -0.62 5.67
N ASP A 534 20.87 -1.16 4.51
CA ASP A 534 20.63 -0.54 3.21
C ASP A 534 19.12 -0.47 2.84
N PHE A 535 18.30 -1.38 3.36
CA PHE A 535 16.84 -1.39 3.19
C PHE A 535 16.12 -0.45 4.15
N ILE A 536 16.53 -0.41 5.42
CA ILE A 536 15.98 0.50 6.43
C ILE A 536 16.22 1.95 6.04
N ILE A 537 17.37 2.28 5.46
CA ILE A 537 17.64 3.62 4.88
C ILE A 537 16.66 3.96 3.75
N ALA A 538 16.43 3.03 2.82
CA ALA A 538 15.48 3.24 1.72
C ALA A 538 14.03 3.45 2.22
N VAL A 539 13.64 2.75 3.28
CA VAL A 539 12.32 2.93 3.92
C VAL A 539 12.24 4.25 4.68
N ASP A 540 13.27 4.66 5.44
CA ASP A 540 13.29 5.98 6.10
C ASP A 540 13.13 7.11 5.09
N ASN A 541 13.81 7.03 3.96
CA ASN A 541 13.72 8.02 2.90
C ASN A 541 12.31 8.11 2.29
N VAL A 542 11.58 6.99 2.15
CA VAL A 542 10.16 6.99 1.75
C VAL A 542 9.27 7.63 2.83
N LEU A 543 9.50 7.34 4.11
CA LEU A 543 8.74 7.97 5.21
C LEU A 543 9.00 9.48 5.26
N ARG A 544 10.26 9.91 5.13
CA ARG A 544 10.67 11.32 5.09
C ARG A 544 10.07 12.05 3.89
N TRP A 545 10.10 11.46 2.69
CA TRP A 545 9.41 11.99 1.50
C TRP A 545 7.91 12.18 1.74
N GLY A 546 7.24 11.17 2.31
CA GLY A 546 5.83 11.22 2.69
C GLY A 546 5.50 12.42 3.59
N THR A 547 6.35 12.69 4.58
CA THR A 547 6.14 13.76 5.58
C THR A 547 6.57 15.16 5.14
N GLY A 548 7.42 15.27 4.12
CA GLY A 548 7.92 16.54 3.57
C GLY A 548 7.32 16.81 2.19
N PRO A 549 8.06 16.60 1.08
CA PRO A 549 7.61 16.95 -0.27
C PRO A 549 6.22 16.44 -0.67
N PHE A 550 5.80 15.26 -0.21
CA PHE A 550 4.46 14.74 -0.49
C PHE A 550 3.36 15.51 0.27
N LEU A 551 3.53 15.74 1.58
CA LEU A 551 2.64 16.58 2.39
C LEU A 551 2.56 18.01 1.82
N GLU A 552 3.69 18.59 1.44
CA GLU A 552 3.77 19.91 0.81
C GLU A 552 2.99 19.96 -0.52
N SER A 553 3.19 18.98 -1.40
CA SER A 553 2.46 18.82 -2.67
C SER A 553 0.95 18.63 -2.48
N VAL A 554 0.53 17.87 -1.46
CA VAL A 554 -0.89 17.70 -1.11
C VAL A 554 -1.49 19.03 -0.63
N VAL A 555 -0.78 19.74 0.25
CA VAL A 555 -1.21 21.03 0.81
C VAL A 555 -1.26 22.13 -0.25
N GLU A 556 -0.30 22.18 -1.17
CA GLU A 556 -0.30 23.14 -2.28
C GLU A 556 -1.50 22.93 -3.22
N ARG A 557 -1.76 21.67 -3.61
CA ARG A 557 -2.91 21.30 -4.45
C ARG A 557 -4.25 21.61 -3.78
N LEU A 558 -4.42 21.21 -2.52
CA LEU A 558 -5.60 21.59 -1.73
C LEU A 558 -5.74 23.11 -1.59
N GLY A 559 -4.63 23.85 -1.45
CA GLY A 559 -4.61 25.31 -1.42
C GLY A 559 -5.07 25.95 -2.74
N LYS A 560 -4.70 25.39 -3.90
CA LYS A 560 -5.20 25.80 -5.22
C LYS A 560 -6.70 25.56 -5.36
N VAL A 561 -7.19 24.38 -5.00
CA VAL A 561 -8.63 24.05 -5.00
C VAL A 561 -9.41 25.00 -4.11
N ALA A 562 -8.95 25.20 -2.88
CA ALA A 562 -9.62 26.05 -1.90
C ALA A 562 -9.77 27.50 -2.40
N LYS A 563 -8.73 28.06 -3.03
CA LYS A 563 -8.78 29.41 -3.65
C LYS A 563 -9.91 29.56 -4.67
N LYS A 564 -10.09 28.60 -5.59
CA LYS A 564 -11.14 28.69 -6.62
C LYS A 564 -12.55 28.54 -6.03
N THR A 565 -12.71 27.77 -4.94
CA THR A 565 -14.01 27.58 -4.29
C THR A 565 -14.55 28.79 -3.51
N GLY A 566 -13.78 29.89 -3.40
CA GLY A 566 -14.19 31.07 -2.63
C GLY A 566 -14.24 30.85 -1.11
N VAL A 567 -13.59 29.78 -0.62
CA VAL A 567 -13.52 29.36 0.79
C VAL A 567 -12.20 29.80 1.40
#